data_AF-A0A1Y1L276-F1
#
_entry.id   AF-A0A1Y1L276-F1
#
_cell.length_a   1.000
_cell.length_b   1.000
_cell.length_c   1.000
_cell.angle_alpha   90.00
_cell.angle_beta   90.00
_cell.angle_gamma   90.00
#
_symmetry.space_group_name_H-M   'P 1'
#
loop_
_entity.id
_entity.type
_entity.pdbx_description
1 polymer ?
#
loop_
_entity_poly.entity_id
_entity_poly.type
_entity_poly.pdbx_seq_one_letter_code
_entity_poly.pdbx_strand_id
1 'polypeptide(L)'
;GYENWTAFHDLFQKLIHSNDALSSTEKMHYLKSHVDGEAARLIQHLHISERNYETAWDIITKRYHNTRLITSKLLDKILDFPVSHKEDAHQVRMLHDTIHECLEGINNIGHDTTSWGPIITKLISRKWDTETNRIFEQSLKNPTETPALEEVMEFMKSRFQSLEALAMKRGDQPPSSYKPNWVG
;
A
#
# COMPACT_ATOMS: atom_id res chain seq x y z
N GLY A 1 -7.79 2.29 -13.54
CA GLY A 1 -7.25 3.35 -12.64
C GLY A 1 -5.85 2.99 -12.17
N TYR A 2 -5.13 3.91 -11.54
CA TYR A 2 -3.75 3.68 -11.04
C TYR A 2 -3.63 2.45 -10.12
N GLU A 3 -4.71 2.08 -9.42
CA GLU A 3 -4.75 0.96 -8.47
C GLU A 3 -4.57 -0.42 -9.12
N ASN A 4 -4.93 -0.59 -10.40
CA ASN A 4 -4.76 -1.85 -11.13
C ASN A 4 -3.55 -1.83 -12.09
N TRP A 5 -2.81 -0.73 -12.13
CA TRP A 5 -1.68 -0.57 -13.06
C TRP A 5 -0.61 -1.61 -12.83
N THR A 6 -0.19 -1.84 -11.58
CA THR A 6 0.89 -2.78 -11.25
C THR A 6 0.54 -4.20 -11.70
N ALA A 7 -0.66 -4.68 -11.35
CA ALA A 7 -1.13 -6.01 -11.76
C ALA A 7 -1.23 -6.16 -13.29
N PHE A 8 -1.76 -5.13 -13.98
CA PHE A 8 -1.81 -5.12 -15.43
C PHE A 8 -0.40 -5.13 -16.03
N HIS A 9 0.47 -4.24 -15.57
CA HIS A 9 1.82 -4.07 -16.07
C HIS A 9 2.63 -5.35 -15.93
N ASP A 10 2.64 -5.98 -14.75
CA ASP A 10 3.43 -7.18 -14.49
C ASP A 10 2.95 -8.37 -15.33
N LEU A 11 1.62 -8.54 -15.43
CA LEU A 11 1.02 -9.60 -16.24
C LEU A 11 1.28 -9.37 -17.73
N PHE A 12 1.04 -8.16 -18.22
CA PHE A 12 1.23 -7.80 -19.63
C PHE A 12 2.71 -7.85 -20.00
N GLN A 13 3.60 -7.41 -19.11
CA GLN A 13 5.03 -7.48 -19.31
C GLN A 13 5.49 -8.92 -19.48
N LYS A 14 5.06 -9.82 -18.58
CA LYS A 14 5.43 -11.23 -18.61
C LYS A 14 4.85 -11.99 -19.80
N LEU A 15 3.58 -11.77 -20.14
CA LEU A 15 2.88 -12.57 -21.15
C LEU A 15 3.04 -12.04 -22.57
N ILE A 16 3.16 -10.72 -22.74
CA ILE A 16 3.13 -10.05 -24.04
C ILE A 16 4.44 -9.33 -24.33
N HIS A 17 4.89 -8.41 -23.45
CA HIS A 17 6.08 -7.59 -23.72
C HIS A 17 7.35 -8.42 -23.88
N SER A 18 7.61 -9.32 -22.93
CA SER A 18 8.79 -10.20 -22.91
C SER A 18 8.63 -11.48 -23.74
N ASN A 19 7.55 -11.62 -24.49
CA ASN A 19 7.32 -12.79 -25.33
C ASN A 19 7.95 -12.59 -26.72
N ASP A 20 9.06 -13.28 -26.98
CA ASP A 20 9.79 -13.19 -28.24
C ASP A 20 9.08 -13.88 -29.42
N ALA A 21 8.05 -14.70 -29.15
CA ALA A 21 7.25 -15.33 -30.21
C ALA A 21 6.23 -14.36 -30.83
N LEU A 22 5.97 -13.22 -30.18
CA LEU A 22 5.06 -12.19 -30.70
C LEU A 22 5.85 -11.09 -31.39
N SER A 23 5.41 -10.70 -32.59
CA SER A 23 5.90 -9.51 -33.27
C SER A 23 5.46 -8.23 -32.53
N SER A 24 6.21 -7.14 -32.70
CA SER A 24 5.83 -5.84 -32.15
C SER A 24 4.45 -5.36 -32.63
N THR A 25 4.04 -5.73 -33.84
CA THR A 25 2.70 -5.45 -34.36
C THR A 25 1.61 -6.19 -33.58
N GLU A 26 1.80 -7.47 -33.28
CA GLU A 26 0.88 -8.26 -32.44
C GLU A 26 0.84 -7.73 -31.01
N LYS A 27 2.00 -7.41 -30.42
CA LYS A 27 2.08 -6.78 -29.08
C LYS A 27 1.33 -5.45 -29.03
N MET A 28 1.42 -4.62 -30.08
CA MET A 28 0.68 -3.36 -30.19
C MET A 28 -0.83 -3.57 -30.32
N HIS A 29 -1.25 -4.58 -31.10
CA HIS A 29 -2.66 -4.95 -31.21
C HIS A 29 -3.21 -5.38 -29.84
N TYR A 30 -2.49 -6.27 -29.12
CA TYR A 30 -2.86 -6.68 -27.76
C TYR A 30 -2.90 -5.51 -26.79
N LEU A 31 -1.92 -4.60 -26.84
CA LEU A 31 -1.88 -3.44 -25.96
C LEU A 31 -3.12 -2.58 -26.16
N LYS A 32 -3.46 -2.26 -27.41
CA LYS A 32 -4.66 -1.47 -27.75
C LYS A 32 -5.98 -2.16 -27.38
N SER A 33 -6.04 -3.49 -27.41
CA SER A 33 -7.26 -4.23 -27.07
C SER A 33 -7.49 -4.38 -25.56
N HIS A 34 -6.45 -4.22 -24.74
CA HIS A 34 -6.52 -4.41 -23.28
C HIS A 34 -6.48 -3.11 -22.48
N VAL A 35 -6.44 -1.95 -23.15
CA VAL A 35 -6.50 -0.64 -22.50
C VAL A 35 -7.76 0.10 -22.92
N ASP A 36 -8.37 0.83 -22.00
CA ASP A 36 -9.57 1.62 -22.22
C ASP A 36 -9.40 3.06 -21.68
N GLY A 37 -10.47 3.86 -21.80
CA GLY A 37 -10.54 5.19 -21.19
C GLY A 37 -9.35 6.10 -21.49
N GLU A 38 -8.70 6.62 -20.44
CA GLU A 38 -7.55 7.51 -20.57
C GLU A 38 -6.33 6.81 -21.20
N ALA A 39 -6.06 5.56 -20.84
CA ALA A 39 -4.92 4.81 -21.36
C ALA A 39 -5.04 4.60 -22.87
N ALA A 40 -6.23 4.21 -23.35
CA ALA A 40 -6.51 4.13 -24.79
C ALA A 40 -6.36 5.48 -25.49
N ARG A 41 -6.83 6.56 -24.87
CA ARG A 41 -6.73 7.93 -25.42
C ARG A 41 -5.28 8.39 -25.59
N LEU A 42 -4.36 7.98 -24.70
CA LEU A 42 -2.94 8.35 -24.77
C LEU A 42 -2.25 7.80 -26.02
N ILE A 43 -2.59 6.57 -26.41
CA ILE A 43 -1.96 5.88 -27.53
C ILE A 43 -2.83 5.82 -28.79
N GLN A 44 -3.99 6.49 -28.79
CA GLN A 44 -4.95 6.42 -29.90
C GLN A 44 -4.33 6.83 -31.23
N HIS A 45 -3.49 7.87 -31.21
CA HIS A 45 -2.83 8.46 -32.37
C HIS A 45 -1.73 7.57 -32.97
N LEU A 46 -1.29 6.53 -32.26
CA LEU A 46 -0.27 5.60 -32.72
C LEU A 46 -0.92 4.44 -33.49
N HIS A 47 -0.69 4.36 -34.80
CA HIS A 47 -1.18 3.24 -35.61
C HIS A 47 -0.52 1.91 -35.21
N ILE A 48 -1.23 0.81 -35.42
CA ILE A 48 -0.69 -0.54 -35.20
C ILE A 48 0.43 -0.76 -36.21
N SER A 49 1.68 -0.73 -35.73
CA SER A 49 2.88 -0.99 -36.51
C SER A 49 4.03 -1.38 -35.58
N GLU A 50 5.03 -2.08 -36.10
CA GLU A 50 6.20 -2.52 -35.30
C GLU A 50 6.92 -1.35 -34.62
N ARG A 51 7.02 -0.21 -35.30
CA ARG A 51 7.76 0.97 -34.82
C ARG A 51 7.10 1.66 -33.63
N ASN A 52 5.78 1.51 -33.50
CA ASN A 52 5.00 2.28 -32.52
C ASN A 52 4.78 1.55 -31.21
N TYR A 53 5.02 0.23 -31.14
CA TYR A 53 4.76 -0.56 -29.94
C TYR A 53 5.55 -0.05 -28.73
N GLU A 54 6.87 0.04 -28.85
CA GLU A 54 7.75 0.50 -27.76
C GLU A 54 7.38 1.90 -27.28
N THR A 55 7.01 2.79 -28.22
CA THR A 55 6.54 4.14 -27.88
C THR A 55 5.21 4.10 -27.13
N ALA A 56 4.26 3.27 -27.56
CA ALA A 56 2.96 3.14 -26.90
C ALA A 56 3.10 2.55 -25.50
N TRP A 57 3.93 1.51 -25.35
CA TRP A 57 4.24 0.88 -24.07
C TRP A 57 4.90 1.90 -23.12
N ASP A 58 5.92 2.63 -23.57
CA ASP A 58 6.60 3.65 -22.78
C ASP A 58 5.67 4.81 -22.37
N ILE A 59 4.78 5.28 -23.25
CA ILE A 59 3.79 6.32 -22.91
C ILE A 59 2.88 5.88 -21.77
N ILE A 60 2.35 4.65 -21.85
CA ILE A 60 1.45 4.11 -20.82
C ILE A 60 2.24 3.89 -19.53
N THR A 61 3.42 3.27 -19.62
CA THR A 61 4.27 3.01 -18.46
C THR A 61 4.68 4.30 -17.76
N LYS A 62 5.16 5.33 -18.47
CA LYS A 62 5.49 6.63 -17.85
C LYS A 62 4.28 7.33 -17.23
N ARG A 63 3.09 7.20 -17.82
CA ARG A 63 1.88 7.83 -17.27
C ARG A 63 1.46 7.18 -15.96
N TYR A 64 1.45 5.85 -15.91
CA TYR A 64 0.87 5.09 -14.81
C TYR A 64 1.89 4.61 -13.77
N HIS A 65 3.15 4.44 -14.17
CA HIS A 65 4.30 4.17 -13.31
C HIS A 65 5.00 5.46 -12.85
N ASN A 66 4.23 6.44 -12.41
CA ASN A 66 4.79 7.65 -11.78
C ASN A 66 5.14 7.34 -10.32
N THR A 67 6.31 6.70 -10.12
CA THR A 67 6.81 6.28 -8.81
C THR A 67 6.80 7.42 -7.80
N ARG A 68 7.19 8.64 -8.20
CA ARG A 68 7.13 9.84 -7.35
C ARG A 68 5.71 10.11 -6.81
N LEU A 69 4.70 10.07 -7.69
CA LEU A 69 3.31 10.33 -7.28
C LEU A 69 2.76 9.21 -6.39
N ILE A 70 3.09 7.95 -6.69
CA ILE A 70 2.65 6.80 -5.90
C ILE A 70 3.27 6.87 -4.51
N THR A 71 4.60 7.05 -4.42
CA THR A 71 5.31 7.23 -3.16
C THR A 71 4.74 8.40 -2.36
N SER A 72 4.47 9.56 -3.00
CA SER A 72 3.82 10.69 -2.33
C SER A 72 2.49 10.29 -1.72
N LYS A 73 1.59 9.64 -2.48
CA LYS A 73 0.28 9.21 -1.97
C LYS A 73 0.39 8.23 -0.80
N LEU A 74 1.34 7.29 -0.85
CA LEU A 74 1.56 6.33 0.24
C LEU A 74 2.09 7.03 1.50
N LEU A 75 3.01 7.99 1.34
CA LEU A 75 3.49 8.81 2.46
C LEU A 75 2.38 9.70 3.02
N ASP A 76 1.57 10.33 2.16
CA ASP A 76 0.44 11.16 2.58
C ASP A 76 -0.57 10.34 3.40
N LYS A 77 -0.87 9.09 3.01
CA LYS A 77 -1.72 8.18 3.80
C LYS A 77 -1.18 7.95 5.22
N ILE A 78 0.14 7.83 5.38
CA ILE A 78 0.79 7.67 6.68
C ILE A 78 0.72 8.99 7.48
N LEU A 79 1.10 10.09 6.84
CA LEU A 79 1.23 11.41 7.48
C LEU A 79 -0.12 11.98 7.91
N ASP A 80 -1.15 11.81 7.08
CA ASP A 80 -2.49 12.35 7.29
C ASP A 80 -3.41 11.41 8.07
N PHE A 81 -2.91 10.23 8.48
CA PHE A 81 -3.69 9.31 9.30
C PHE A 81 -4.23 10.04 10.56
N PRO A 82 -5.51 9.88 10.92
CA PRO A 82 -6.11 10.62 12.02
C PRO A 82 -5.48 10.29 13.37
N VAL A 83 -5.41 11.28 14.27
CA VAL A 83 -4.94 11.08 15.65
C VAL A 83 -6.06 10.49 16.49
N SER A 84 -5.76 9.44 17.25
CA SER A 84 -6.66 8.84 18.24
C SER A 84 -6.66 9.65 19.53
N HIS A 85 -7.85 10.03 20.01
CA HIS A 85 -8.02 10.77 21.26
C HIS A 85 -8.48 9.91 22.44
N LYS A 86 -8.83 8.65 22.17
CA LYS A 86 -9.30 7.66 23.14
C LYS A 86 -8.86 6.27 22.70
N GLU A 87 -8.89 5.32 23.61
CA GLU A 87 -8.65 3.92 23.28
C GLU A 87 -9.67 3.43 22.24
N ASP A 88 -9.18 3.03 21.08
CA ASP A 88 -9.99 2.53 19.97
C ASP A 88 -9.23 1.44 19.21
N ALA A 89 -9.68 0.19 19.39
CA ALA A 89 -9.08 -0.97 18.73
C ALA A 89 -9.08 -0.85 17.21
N HIS A 90 -10.15 -0.28 16.64
CA HIS A 90 -10.30 -0.15 15.20
C HIS A 90 -9.28 0.84 14.65
N GLN A 91 -9.08 1.99 15.30
CA GLN A 91 -8.08 2.97 14.84
C GLN A 91 -6.65 2.43 14.94
N VAL A 92 -6.31 1.73 16.02
CA VAL A 92 -4.98 1.12 16.18
C VAL A 92 -4.71 0.07 15.09
N ARG A 93 -5.72 -0.76 14.75
CA ARG A 93 -5.62 -1.70 13.63
C ARG A 93 -5.48 -0.97 12.29
N MET A 94 -6.36 -0.02 12.00
CA MET A 94 -6.33 0.69 10.72
C MET A 94 -4.99 1.39 10.51
N LEU A 95 -4.39 1.95 11.57
CA LEU A 95 -3.05 2.53 11.51
C LEU A 95 -1.99 1.46 11.21
N HIS A 96 -2.05 0.31 11.90
CA HIS A 96 -1.14 -0.81 11.67
C HIS A 96 -1.18 -1.26 10.19
N ASP A 97 -2.37 -1.55 9.69
CA ASP A 97 -2.55 -2.05 8.33
C ASP A 97 -2.12 -0.99 7.29
N THR A 98 -2.46 0.29 7.52
CA THR A 98 -2.06 1.39 6.64
C THR A 98 -0.53 1.53 6.57
N ILE A 99 0.17 1.45 7.70
CA ILE A 99 1.64 1.55 7.73
C ILE A 99 2.26 0.38 6.98
N HIS A 100 1.78 -0.84 7.24
CA HIS A 100 2.28 -2.05 6.60
C HIS A 100 2.10 -2.00 5.08
N GLU A 101 0.88 -1.75 4.61
CA GLU A 101 0.56 -1.66 3.18
C GLU A 101 1.35 -0.55 2.47
N CYS A 102 1.52 0.61 3.13
CA CYS A 102 2.26 1.72 2.53
C CYS A 102 3.76 1.43 2.43
N LEU A 103 4.38 0.84 3.46
CA LEU A 103 5.79 0.47 3.43
C LEU A 103 6.07 -0.65 2.42
N GLU A 104 5.20 -1.66 2.34
CA GLU A 104 5.29 -2.69 1.29
C GLU A 104 5.15 -2.08 -0.10
N GLY A 105 4.16 -1.18 -0.29
CA GLY A 105 3.97 -0.46 -1.55
C GLY A 105 5.20 0.34 -1.97
N ILE A 106 5.84 1.05 -1.03
CA ILE A 106 7.06 1.82 -1.26
C ILE A 106 8.25 0.91 -1.63
N ASN A 107 8.42 -0.22 -0.92
CA ASN A 107 9.46 -1.21 -1.24
C ASN A 107 9.26 -1.83 -2.62
N ASN A 108 8.01 -2.16 -3.00
CA ASN A 108 7.69 -2.73 -4.30
C ASN A 108 7.98 -1.78 -5.48
N ILE A 109 8.04 -0.47 -5.21
CA ILE A 109 8.41 0.57 -6.19
C ILE A 109 9.95 0.73 -6.27
N GLY A 110 10.70 0.04 -5.40
CA GLY A 110 12.17 0.02 -5.39
C GLY A 110 12.82 0.98 -4.40
N HIS A 111 12.05 1.56 -3.48
CA HIS A 111 12.61 2.38 -2.40
C HIS A 111 12.88 1.53 -1.16
N ASP A 112 14.12 1.51 -0.68
CA ASP A 112 14.49 0.81 0.55
C ASP A 112 13.97 1.55 1.80
N THR A 113 13.10 0.88 2.57
CA THR A 113 12.55 1.41 3.83
C THR A 113 13.20 0.82 5.09
N THR A 114 14.24 -0.01 4.97
CA THR A 114 14.83 -0.76 6.10
C THR A 114 15.33 0.16 7.22
N SER A 115 15.81 1.35 6.86
CA SER A 115 16.32 2.35 7.82
C SER A 115 15.26 3.29 8.39
N TRP A 116 13.99 3.15 7.98
CA TRP A 116 12.94 4.11 8.34
C TRP A 116 12.33 3.86 9.71
N GLY A 117 12.71 2.79 10.40
CA GLY A 117 12.13 2.40 11.69
C GLY A 117 12.00 3.55 12.70
N PRO A 118 13.06 4.30 13.01
CA PRO A 118 12.97 5.39 13.99
C PRO A 118 11.95 6.48 13.62
N ILE A 119 11.89 6.89 12.36
CA ILE A 119 10.97 7.95 11.92
C ILE A 119 9.53 7.44 11.88
N ILE A 120 9.30 6.21 11.40
CA ILE A 120 7.97 5.60 11.36
C ILE A 120 7.43 5.36 12.77
N THR A 121 8.25 4.84 13.69
CA THR A 121 7.89 4.67 15.11
C THR A 121 7.46 6.00 15.73
N LYS A 122 8.20 7.09 15.44
CA LYS A 122 7.82 8.41 15.93
C LYS A 122 6.51 8.93 15.32
N LEU A 123 6.26 8.66 14.05
CA LEU A 123 4.99 9.03 13.40
C LEU A 123 3.82 8.25 13.99
N ILE A 124 3.96 6.94 14.17
CA ILE A 124 2.95 6.05 14.76
C ILE A 124 2.58 6.51 16.17
N SER A 125 3.55 6.73 17.06
CA SER A 125 3.30 7.16 18.45
C SER A 125 2.56 8.50 18.54
N ARG A 126 2.75 9.39 17.57
CA ARG A 126 1.98 10.66 17.48
C ARG A 126 0.51 10.47 17.09
N LYS A 127 0.14 9.31 16.55
CA LYS A 127 -1.25 9.00 16.18
C LYS A 127 -2.00 8.27 17.28
N TRP A 128 -1.32 7.71 18.27
CA TRP A 128 -1.96 7.01 19.39
C TRP A 128 -2.54 7.94 20.44
N ASP A 129 -3.54 7.43 21.17
CA ASP A 129 -4.02 8.04 22.39
C ASP A 129 -2.98 7.92 23.53
N THR A 130 -3.20 8.68 24.61
CA THR A 130 -2.28 8.73 25.75
C THR A 130 -2.06 7.37 26.41
N GLU A 131 -3.10 6.55 26.53
CA GLU A 131 -3.01 5.26 27.23
C GLU A 131 -2.27 4.23 26.37
N THR A 132 -2.53 4.20 25.07
CA THR A 132 -1.77 3.35 24.15
C THR A 132 -0.29 3.72 24.13
N ASN A 133 0.05 5.01 24.12
CA ASN A 133 1.44 5.46 24.27
C ASN A 133 2.06 5.03 25.60
N ARG A 134 1.34 5.19 26.71
CA ARG A 134 1.80 4.77 28.03
C ARG A 134 2.13 3.27 28.08
N ILE A 135 1.25 2.43 27.55
CA ILE A 135 1.44 0.97 27.55
C ILE A 135 2.61 0.59 26.63
N PHE A 136 2.78 1.27 25.50
CA PHE A 136 3.93 1.07 24.62
C PHE A 136 5.25 1.32 25.36
N GLU A 137 5.41 2.48 26.01
CA GLU A 137 6.61 2.83 26.76
C GLU A 137 6.89 1.83 27.89
N GLN A 138 5.85 1.30 28.53
CA GLN A 138 5.97 0.25 29.56
C GLN A 138 6.36 -1.13 28.98
N SER A 139 6.09 -1.37 27.70
CA SER A 139 6.39 -2.64 27.03
C SER A 139 7.83 -2.75 26.52
N LEU A 140 8.56 -1.61 26.45
CA LEU A 140 9.93 -1.58 25.95
C LEU A 140 10.88 -2.39 26.85
N LYS A 141 11.59 -3.35 26.25
CA LYS A 141 12.62 -4.14 26.94
C LYS A 141 13.81 -3.28 27.37
N ASN A 142 14.22 -2.36 26.49
CA ASN A 142 15.34 -1.43 26.68
C ASN A 142 14.84 0.01 26.49
N PRO A 143 14.43 0.74 27.54
CA PRO A 143 13.84 2.07 27.41
C PRO A 143 14.78 3.16 26.84
N THR A 144 16.08 2.88 26.76
CA THR A 144 17.10 3.81 26.25
C THR A 144 17.42 3.62 24.77
N GLU A 145 16.91 2.55 24.15
CA GLU A 145 17.19 2.20 22.76
C GLU A 145 15.95 2.42 21.90
N THR A 146 16.17 2.72 20.61
CA THR A 146 15.05 2.81 19.67
C THR A 146 14.62 1.39 19.29
N PRO A 147 13.36 1.00 19.51
CA PRO A 147 12.88 -0.32 19.15
C PRO A 147 12.89 -0.51 17.63
N ALA A 148 13.09 -1.75 17.20
CA ALA A 148 12.93 -2.10 15.79
C ALA A 148 11.48 -1.89 15.36
N LEU A 149 11.25 -1.51 14.10
CA LEU A 149 9.89 -1.23 13.63
C LEU A 149 8.98 -2.46 13.77
N GLU A 150 9.53 -3.64 13.55
CA GLU A 150 8.86 -4.92 13.69
C GLU A 150 8.33 -5.12 15.12
N GLU A 151 9.08 -4.69 16.14
CA GLU A 151 8.64 -4.75 17.54
C GLU A 151 7.47 -3.79 17.80
N VAL A 152 7.48 -2.61 17.18
CA VAL A 152 6.39 -1.63 17.26
C VAL A 152 5.14 -2.14 16.57
N MET A 153 5.28 -2.77 15.40
CA MET A 153 4.16 -3.37 14.66
C MET A 153 3.54 -4.54 15.45
N GLU A 154 4.36 -5.39 16.06
CA GLU A 154 3.86 -6.48 16.92
C GLU A 154 3.17 -5.95 18.18
N PHE A 155 3.68 -4.87 18.78
CA PHE A 155 3.00 -4.19 19.87
C PHE A 155 1.60 -3.70 19.44
N MET A 156 1.48 -3.03 18.29
CA MET A 156 0.18 -2.55 17.79
C MET A 156 -0.81 -3.69 17.62
N LYS A 157 -0.34 -4.82 17.09
CA LYS A 157 -1.13 -6.04 16.91
C LYS A 157 -1.65 -6.57 18.24
N SER A 158 -0.77 -6.71 19.23
CA SER A 158 -1.15 -7.13 20.59
C SER A 158 -2.15 -6.14 21.22
N ARG A 159 -1.94 -4.84 21.01
CA ARG A 159 -2.77 -3.77 21.58
C ARG A 159 -4.20 -3.81 21.06
N PHE A 160 -4.40 -3.83 19.73
CA PHE A 160 -5.77 -3.86 19.20
C PHE A 160 -6.49 -5.16 19.54
N GLN A 161 -5.80 -6.31 19.52
CA GLN A 161 -6.37 -7.61 19.90
C GLN A 161 -6.84 -7.62 21.36
N SER A 162 -6.06 -7.00 22.25
CA SER A 162 -6.41 -6.87 23.66
C SER A 162 -7.64 -5.99 23.86
N LEU A 163 -7.72 -4.85 23.16
CA LEU A 163 -8.88 -3.95 23.22
C LEU A 163 -10.16 -4.60 22.70
N GLU A 164 -10.07 -5.39 21.62
CA GLU A 164 -11.19 -6.18 21.11
C GLU A 164 -11.67 -7.23 22.10
N ALA A 165 -10.75 -7.99 22.69
CA ALA A 165 -11.08 -9.01 23.68
C ALA A 165 -11.77 -8.39 24.91
N LEU A 166 -11.35 -7.18 25.32
CA LEU A 166 -11.99 -6.43 26.39
C LEU A 166 -13.38 -5.91 25.99
N ALA A 167 -13.55 -5.41 24.76
CA ALA A 167 -14.85 -4.99 24.25
C ALA A 167 -15.86 -6.17 24.20
N MET A 168 -15.41 -7.34 23.75
CA MET A 168 -16.23 -8.57 23.76
C MET A 168 -16.67 -8.95 25.17
N LYS A 169 -15.79 -8.83 26.17
CA LYS A 169 -16.14 -9.11 27.58
C LYS A 169 -17.14 -8.09 28.16
N ARG A 170 -17.14 -6.85 27.67
CA ARG A 170 -18.08 -5.79 28.09
C ARG A 170 -19.47 -5.92 27.44
N GLY A 171 -19.61 -6.79 26.44
CA GLY A 171 -20.85 -6.90 25.66
C GLY A 171 -21.02 -5.78 24.63
N ASP A 172 -19.96 -5.02 24.35
CA ASP A 172 -19.97 -4.00 23.30
C ASP A 172 -19.98 -4.70 21.93
N GLN A 173 -20.98 -4.40 21.08
CA GLN A 173 -21.01 -4.92 19.72
C GLN A 173 -19.80 -4.41 18.92
N PRO A 174 -19.08 -5.29 18.18
CA PRO A 174 -18.01 -4.83 17.32
C PRO A 174 -18.57 -3.88 16.23
N PRO A 175 -17.85 -2.82 15.84
CA PRO A 175 -18.29 -1.93 14.78
C PRO A 175 -18.56 -2.71 13.48
N SER A 176 -19.57 -2.28 12.72
CA SER A 176 -20.15 -2.99 11.56
C SER A 176 -19.18 -3.33 10.41
N SER A 177 -17.90 -2.95 10.48
CA SER A 177 -16.86 -3.27 9.50
C SER A 177 -16.23 -4.66 9.67
N TYR A 178 -16.66 -5.45 10.66
CA TYR A 178 -16.10 -6.77 11.01
C TYR A 178 -16.58 -7.96 10.17
N LYS A 179 -17.26 -7.74 9.05
CA LYS A 179 -17.62 -8.86 8.19
C LYS A 179 -16.46 -9.16 7.23
N PRO A 180 -15.67 -10.24 7.45
CA PRO A 180 -14.78 -10.72 6.41
C PRO A 180 -15.65 -11.06 5.19
N ASN A 181 -15.34 -10.44 4.05
CA ASN A 181 -15.93 -10.82 2.77
C ASN A 181 -15.30 -12.15 2.32
N TRP A 182 -15.75 -13.26 2.91
CA TRP A 182 -15.49 -14.56 2.34
C TRP A 182 -16.36 -14.70 1.09
N VAL A 183 -15.74 -14.63 -0.09
CA VAL A 183 -16.39 -15.04 -1.33
C VAL A 183 -16.32 -16.57 -1.35
N GLY A 184 -17.47 -17.22 -1.17
CA GLY A 184 -17.63 -18.66 -1.37
C GLY A 184 -17.88 -19.00 -2.84
#